data_AF-A0A2P7QD01-F1
#
_entry.id   AF-A0A2P7QD01-F1
#
_cell.length_a   1.000
_cell.length_b   1.000
_cell.length_c   1.000
_cell.angle_alpha   90.00
_cell.angle_beta   90.00
_cell.angle_gamma   90.00
#
_symmetry.space_group_name_H-M   'P 1'
#
loop_
_entity.id
_entity.type
_entity.pdbx_description
1 polymer ?
#
loop_
_entity_poly.entity_id
_entity_poly.type
_entity_poly.pdbx_seq_one_letter_code
_entity_poly.pdbx_strand_id
1 'polypeptide(L)'
;ILILCGSRAGAENALRVAQSYLEGELKLTVNATKTHIVHSDEGVKFLGVVIHTNYTRIQDKKVVKLKQKLKALTKRNRGIGLAA
;
A
#
# COMPACT_ATOMS: atom_id res chain seq x y z
N ILE A 1 1.04 9.06 4.21
CA ILE A 1 2.46 9.19 3.80
C ILE A 1 3.22 7.93 4.23
N LEU A 2 4.36 7.63 3.62
CA LEU A 2 5.26 6.54 4.04
C LEU A 2 6.61 7.16 4.38
N ILE A 3 7.15 6.86 5.56
CA ILE A 3 8.45 7.31 6.03
C ILE A 3 9.30 6.06 6.29
N LEU A 4 10.50 6.00 5.71
CA LEU A 4 11.43 4.89 5.89
C LEU A 4 12.54 5.33 6.85
N CYS A 5 12.86 4.48 7.83
CA CYS A 5 13.90 4.76 8.83
C CYS A 5 14.81 3.54 8.98
N GLY A 6 16.10 3.78 9.24
CA GLY A 6 17.09 2.71 9.43
C GLY A 6 17.07 2.05 10.82
N SER A 7 16.24 2.54 11.74
CA SER A 7 16.09 1.99 13.08
C SER A 7 14.68 2.21 13.61
N ARG A 8 14.26 1.35 14.55
CA ARG A 8 12.97 1.48 15.24
C ARG A 8 12.84 2.81 15.99
N ALA A 9 13.88 3.21 16.73
CA ALA A 9 13.90 4.48 17.44
C ALA A 9 13.73 5.69 16.49
N GLY A 10 14.36 5.63 15.31
CA GLY A 10 14.18 6.63 14.26
C GLY A 10 12.74 6.68 13.74
N ALA A 11 12.11 5.52 13.52
CA ALA A 11 10.72 5.43 13.09
C ALA A 11 9.74 5.97 14.14
N GLU A 12 9.96 5.69 15.43
CA GLU A 12 9.15 6.21 16.53
C GLU A 12 9.26 7.74 16.63
N ASN A 13 10.48 8.29 16.50
CA ASN A 13 10.67 9.74 16.46
C ASN A 13 9.99 10.38 15.25
N ALA A 14 10.14 9.80 14.07
CA ALA A 14 9.51 10.30 12.85
C ALA A 14 7.98 10.27 12.94
N LEU A 15 7.40 9.22 13.55
CA LEU A 15 5.97 9.13 13.81
C LEU A 15 5.49 10.27 14.72
N ARG A 16 6.20 10.52 15.83
CA ARG A 16 5.86 11.60 16.76
C ARG A 16 5.88 12.98 16.08
N VAL A 17 6.93 13.28 15.31
CA VAL A 17 7.07 14.56 14.59
C VAL A 17 5.99 14.71 13.52
N ALA A 18 5.71 13.63 12.77
CA ALA A 18 4.66 13.66 11.75
C ALA A 18 3.28 13.89 12.37
N GLN A 19 2.98 13.23 13.50
CA GLN A 19 1.72 13.43 14.23
C GLN A 19 1.59 14.87 14.75
N SER A 20 2.63 15.41 15.40
CA SER A 20 2.57 16.78 15.93
C SER A 20 2.34 17.81 14.82
N TYR A 21 2.96 17.62 13.65
CA TYR A 21 2.77 18.52 12.51
C TYR A 21 1.37 18.40 11.89
N LEU A 22 0.92 17.16 11.65
CA LEU A 22 -0.39 16.89 11.04
C LEU A 22 -1.55 17.36 11.92
N GLU A 23 -1.49 17.10 13.22
CA GLU A 23 -2.58 17.42 14.16
C GLU A 23 -2.50 18.87 14.67
N GLY A 24 -1.29 19.40 14.88
CA GLY A 24 -1.09 20.75 15.40
C GLY A 24 -1.25 21.83 14.34
N GLU A 25 -0.39 21.81 13.32
CA GLU A 25 -0.34 22.88 12.32
C GLU A 25 -1.41 22.74 11.25
N LEU A 26 -1.56 21.52 10.71
CA LEU A 26 -2.48 21.25 9.61
C LEU A 26 -3.91 20.93 10.07
N LYS A 27 -4.12 20.72 11.39
CA LYS A 27 -5.41 20.36 12.00
C LYS A 27 -6.08 19.14 11.36
N LEU A 28 -5.28 18.19 10.87
CA LEU A 28 -5.74 16.92 10.30
C LEU A 28 -5.71 15.85 11.38
N THR A 29 -6.74 15.01 11.48
CA THR A 29 -6.75 13.88 12.43
C THR A 29 -6.00 12.69 11.87
N VAL A 30 -5.01 12.17 12.61
CA VAL A 30 -4.27 10.97 12.19
C VAL A 30 -5.09 9.72 12.51
N ASN A 31 -5.23 8.82 11.53
CA ASN A 31 -5.85 7.52 11.76
C ASN A 31 -4.84 6.57 12.45
N ALA A 32 -4.81 6.59 13.78
CA ALA A 32 -3.89 5.80 14.59
C ALA A 32 -3.97 4.29 14.33
N THR A 33 -5.13 3.77 13.93
CA THR A 33 -5.32 2.34 13.63
C THR A 33 -4.57 1.89 12.37
N LYS A 34 -4.37 2.79 11.40
CA LYS A 34 -3.63 2.50 10.16
C LYS A 34 -2.15 2.85 10.25
N THR A 35 -1.79 3.76 11.16
CA THR A 35 -0.41 4.19 11.36
C THR A 35 0.31 3.23 12.30
N HIS A 36 1.04 2.27 11.73
CA HIS A 36 1.82 1.28 12.46
C HIS A 36 3.24 1.26 11.92
N ILE A 37 4.22 1.09 12.83
CA ILE A 37 5.61 0.87 12.46
C ILE A 37 5.70 -0.58 11.99
N VAL A 38 6.21 -0.78 10.78
CA VAL A 38 6.32 -2.11 10.15
C VAL A 38 7.75 -2.30 9.70
N HIS A 39 8.30 -3.49 9.90
CA HIS A 39 9.61 -3.83 9.35
C HIS A 39 9.49 -4.15 7.85
N SER A 40 10.49 -3.75 7.06
CA SER A 40 10.49 -4.01 5.61
C SER A 40 10.53 -5.50 5.27
N ASP A 41 11.02 -6.34 6.17
CA ASP A 41 11.04 -7.80 5.96
C ASP A 41 9.64 -8.42 5.95
N GLU A 42 8.74 -7.92 6.79
CA GLU A 42 7.32 -8.34 6.82
C GLU A 42 6.53 -7.80 5.62
N GLY A 43 7.04 -6.76 4.97
CA GLY A 43 6.47 -6.15 3.78
C GLY A 43 5.52 -4.99 4.08
N VAL A 44 5.85 -3.81 3.56
CA VAL A 44 5.09 -2.58 3.79
C VAL A 44 4.04 -2.39 2.70
N LYS A 45 2.76 -2.44 3.07
CA LYS A 45 1.64 -2.22 2.15
C LYS A 45 1.45 -0.73 1.88
N PHE A 46 1.77 -0.27 0.67
CA PHE A 46 1.61 1.13 0.26
C PHE A 46 1.09 1.26 -1.17
N LEU A 47 0.06 2.09 -1.39
CA LEU A 47 -0.54 2.40 -2.71
C LEU A 47 -0.85 1.20 -3.63
N GLY A 48 -1.08 0.02 -3.06
CA GLY A 48 -1.40 -1.19 -3.81
C GLY A 48 -0.21 -2.07 -4.18
N VAL A 49 0.98 -1.72 -3.72
CA VAL A 49 2.15 -2.59 -3.70
C VAL A 49 2.50 -2.99 -2.26
N VAL A 50 3.35 -4.00 -2.14
CA VAL A 50 4.02 -4.42 -0.91
C VAL A 50 5.51 -4.23 -1.15
N ILE A 51 6.13 -3.38 -0.35
CA ILE A 51 7.55 -3.03 -0.45
C ILE A 51 8.30 -3.90 0.57
N HIS A 52 9.22 -4.72 0.09
CA HIS A 52 10.16 -5.47 0.90
C HIS A 52 11.56 -4.86 0.80
N THR A 53 12.47 -5.29 1.65
CA THR A 53 13.85 -4.80 1.72
C THR A 53 14.55 -4.84 0.34
N ASN A 54 14.37 -5.91 -0.43
CA ASN A 54 15.09 -6.11 -1.70
C ASN A 54 14.20 -6.07 -2.95
N TYR A 55 12.88 -6.05 -2.79
CA TYR A 55 11.95 -6.14 -3.93
C TYR A 55 10.60 -5.52 -3.61
N THR A 56 9.86 -5.18 -4.66
CA THR A 56 8.48 -4.69 -4.54
C THR A 56 7.55 -5.62 -5.29
N ARG A 57 6.41 -5.96 -4.69
CA ARG A 57 5.40 -6.86 -5.25
C ARG A 57 4.04 -6.16 -5.34
N ILE A 58 3.23 -6.50 -6.33
CA ILE A 58 1.81 -6.08 -6.36
C ILE A 58 1.05 -6.79 -5.23
N GLN A 59 0.19 -6.06 -4.52
CA GLN A 59 -0.66 -6.67 -3.50
C GLN A 59 -1.55 -7.77 -4.07
N ASP A 60 -1.64 -8.91 -3.39
CA ASP A 60 -2.40 -10.08 -3.86
C ASP A 60 -3.86 -9.75 -4.17
N LYS A 61 -4.50 -8.88 -3.37
CA LYS A 61 -5.85 -8.40 -3.65
C LYS A 61 -5.98 -7.69 -5.00
N LYS A 62 -4.95 -6.95 -5.44
CA LYS A 62 -4.94 -6.29 -6.75
C LYS A 62 -4.73 -7.32 -7.86
N VAL A 63 -3.88 -8.32 -7.64
CA VAL A 63 -3.69 -9.42 -8.59
C VAL A 63 -4.99 -10.20 -8.80
N VAL A 64 -5.70 -10.53 -7.71
CA VAL A 64 -7.01 -11.21 -7.78
C VAL A 64 -8.02 -10.36 -8.54
N LYS A 65 -8.13 -9.06 -8.25
CA LYS A 65 -9.02 -8.14 -8.97
C LYS A 65 -8.67 -8.04 -10.45
N LEU A 66 -7.39 -8.00 -10.80
CA LEU A 66 -6.93 -8.03 -12.19
C LEU A 66 -7.39 -9.31 -12.89
N LYS A 67 -7.15 -10.48 -12.28
CA LYS A 67 -7.59 -11.78 -12.84
C LYS A 67 -9.10 -11.85 -13.01
N GLN A 68 -9.87 -11.33 -12.06
CA GLN A 68 -11.33 -11.25 -12.16
C GLN A 68 -11.78 -10.36 -13.31
N LYS A 69 -11.16 -9.18 -13.47
CA LYS A 69 -11.46 -8.26 -14.57
C LYS A 69 -11.11 -8.87 -15.91
N LEU A 70 -9.93 -9.49 -16.03
CA LEU A 70 -9.53 -10.21 -17.25
C LEU A 70 -10.52 -11.33 -17.58
N LYS A 71 -10.91 -12.17 -16.61
CA LYS A 71 -11.90 -13.23 -16.81
C LYS A 71 -13.26 -12.70 -17.30
N ALA A 72 -13.68 -11.51 -16.83
CA ALA A 72 -14.92 -10.89 -17.30
C ALA A 72 -14.81 -10.32 -18.72
N LEU A 73 -13.62 -9.83 -19.10
CA LEU A 73 -13.31 -9.32 -20.43
C LEU A 73 -13.12 -10.44 -21.47
N THR A 74 -12.50 -11.57 -21.06
CA THR A 74 -12.14 -12.69 -21.95
C THR A 74 -13.06 -13.91 -21.79
N LYS A 75 -14.33 -13.71 -21.43
CA LYS A 75 -15.31 -14.80 -21.33
C LYS A 75 -15.41 -15.55 -22.67
N ARG A 76 -15.30 -16.88 -22.65
CA ARG A 76 -15.37 -17.72 -23.87
C ARG A 76 -16.70 -17.57 -24.65
N ASN A 77 -17.79 -17.28 -23.95
CA ASN A 77 -19.12 -17.14 -24.56
C ASN A 77 -19.47 -15.69 -24.91
N ARG A 78 -18.48 -14.81 -25.17
CA ARG A 78 -18.74 -13.39 -25.45
C ARG A 78 -19.28 -13.13 -26.85
N GLY A 79 -19.02 -14.02 -27.82
CA GLY A 79 -19.38 -13.80 -29.23
C GLY A 79 -18.64 -12.62 -29.90
N ILE A 80 -17.60 -12.08 -29.25
CA ILE A 80 -16.78 -10.97 -29.76
C ILE A 80 -15.46 -11.56 -30.29
N GLY A 81 -15.07 -11.19 -31.51
CA GLY A 81 -13.80 -11.62 -32.12
C GLY A 81 -12.58 -11.03 -31.41
N LEU A 82 -11.40 -11.64 -31.60
CA LEU A 82 -10.14 -11.25 -30.93
C LEU A 82 -9.66 -9.81 -31.23
N ALA A 83 -10.23 -9.15 -32.24
CA ALA A 83 -9.81 -7.82 -32.73
C ALA A 83 -10.68 -6.65 -32.26
N ALA A 84 -11.70 -6.90 -31.41
CA ALA A 84 -12.65 -5.89 -30.95
C ALA A 84 -12.45 -5.49 -29.48
#